data_AF-A0A9D8K104-F1
#
_entry.id   AF-A0A9D8K104-F1
#
_cell.length_a   1.000
_cell.length_b   1.000
_cell.length_c   1.000
_cell.angle_alpha   90.00
_cell.angle_beta   90.00
_cell.angle_gamma   90.00
#
_symmetry.space_group_name_H-M   'P 1'
#
loop_
_entity.id
_entity.type
_entity.pdbx_description
1 polymer ?
#
loop_
_entity_poly.entity_id
_entity_poly.type
_entity_poly.pdbx_seq_one_letter_code
_entity_poly.pdbx_strand_id
1 'polypeptide(L)'
;MARFLAWAERRGTVGDETIRQWKADLIAEGHKPGAINTWLAGVRAFFAWAVGARRLLHNPAAAVKGAKRTGTSKAHKRSALTDAEVLRVLAVPDRETPQGKRDAAMLYLMAYTGARQVELQRADITDLRTETGRMVLAVREKGREEFIRYTALPPSGGTGNGGG
;
A
#
# COMPACT_ATOMS: atom_id res chain seq x y z
N MET A 1 -11.78 -14.52 2.16
CA MET A 1 -12.48 -15.65 2.80
C MET A 1 -13.94 -15.74 2.36
N ALA A 2 -14.77 -14.72 2.59
CA ALA A 2 -16.19 -14.74 2.21
C ALA A 2 -16.47 -15.21 0.77
N ARG A 3 -15.73 -14.69 -0.22
CA ARG A 3 -15.84 -15.12 -1.63
C ARG A 3 -15.59 -16.62 -1.84
N PHE A 4 -14.62 -17.19 -1.12
CA PHE A 4 -14.33 -18.62 -1.21
C PHE A 4 -15.45 -19.45 -0.59
N LEU A 5 -15.95 -19.05 0.59
CA LEU A 5 -17.04 -19.74 1.28
C LEU A 5 -18.33 -19.74 0.44
N ALA A 6 -18.72 -18.60 -0.12
CA ALA A 6 -19.89 -18.51 -1.00
C ALA A 6 -19.77 -19.38 -2.26
N TRP A 7 -18.55 -19.53 -2.79
CA TRP A 7 -18.29 -20.42 -3.93
C TRP A 7 -18.31 -21.90 -3.52
N ALA A 8 -17.86 -22.22 -2.30
CA ALA A 8 -17.73 -23.58 -1.76
C ALA A 8 -19.02 -24.12 -1.14
N GLU A 9 -19.98 -23.26 -0.75
CA GLU A 9 -21.22 -23.60 -0.05
C GLU A 9 -22.02 -24.74 -0.70
N ARG A 10 -21.98 -24.85 -2.03
CA ARG A 10 -22.72 -25.87 -2.80
C ARG A 10 -21.88 -27.08 -3.20
N ARG A 11 -20.60 -27.14 -2.80
CA ARG A 11 -19.61 -28.10 -3.33
C ARG A 11 -19.13 -29.15 -2.33
N GLY A 12 -19.74 -29.22 -1.15
CA GLY A 12 -19.45 -30.26 -0.16
C GLY A 12 -18.06 -30.10 0.49
N THR A 13 -17.36 -31.23 0.71
CA THR A 13 -16.07 -31.24 1.41
C THR A 13 -15.00 -30.45 0.68
N VAL A 14 -14.30 -29.58 1.41
CA VAL A 14 -13.20 -28.79 0.87
C VAL A 14 -11.88 -29.56 0.96
N GLY A 15 -11.29 -29.87 -0.19
CA GLY A 15 -9.93 -30.43 -0.31
C GLY A 15 -9.07 -29.67 -1.32
N ASP A 16 -7.87 -30.18 -1.60
CA ASP A 16 -6.92 -29.59 -2.55
C ASP A 16 -7.55 -29.31 -3.92
N GLU A 17 -8.36 -30.26 -4.42
CA GLU A 17 -9.03 -30.13 -5.70
C GLU A 17 -10.07 -29.00 -5.69
N THR A 18 -10.79 -28.82 -4.59
CA THR A 18 -11.71 -27.70 -4.39
C THR A 18 -11.00 -26.36 -4.54
N ILE A 19 -9.76 -26.23 -4.02
CA ILE A 19 -8.97 -25.00 -4.15
C ILE A 19 -8.45 -24.82 -5.59
N ARG A 20 -8.07 -25.90 -6.28
CA ARG A 20 -7.65 -25.86 -7.69
C ARG A 20 -8.79 -25.46 -8.61
N GLN A 21 -9.97 -26.04 -8.42
CA GLN A 21 -11.18 -25.71 -9.16
C GLN A 21 -11.60 -24.27 -8.90
N TRP A 22 -11.56 -23.80 -7.65
CA TRP A 22 -11.85 -22.40 -7.35
C TRP A 22 -10.91 -21.46 -8.10
N LYS A 23 -9.60 -21.74 -8.08
CA LYS A 23 -8.63 -20.97 -8.87
C LYS A 23 -8.93 -21.00 -10.37
N ALA A 24 -9.30 -22.16 -10.91
CA ALA A 24 -9.64 -22.31 -12.33
C ALA A 24 -10.87 -21.47 -12.70
N ASP A 25 -11.93 -21.52 -11.89
CA ASP A 25 -13.15 -20.73 -12.05
C ASP A 25 -12.82 -19.22 -12.00
N LEU A 26 -11.98 -18.77 -11.06
CA LEU A 26 -11.55 -17.37 -10.99
C LEU A 26 -10.76 -16.91 -12.22
N ILE A 27 -9.97 -17.80 -12.84
CA ILE A 27 -9.26 -17.50 -14.08
C ILE A 27 -10.26 -17.43 -15.24
N ALA A 28 -11.21 -18.36 -15.32
CA ALA A 28 -12.24 -18.40 -16.35
C ALA A 28 -13.17 -17.17 -16.29
N GLU A 29 -13.46 -16.67 -15.08
CA GLU A 29 -14.17 -15.40 -14.85
C GLU A 29 -13.37 -14.15 -15.27
N GLY A 30 -12.10 -14.29 -15.67
CA GLY A 30 -11.27 -13.18 -16.15
C GLY A 30 -10.65 -12.33 -15.04
N HIS A 31 -10.58 -12.81 -13.79
CA HIS A 31 -9.96 -12.05 -12.71
C HIS A 31 -8.45 -11.88 -12.94
N LYS A 32 -7.93 -10.71 -12.57
CA LYS A 32 -6.49 -10.42 -12.66
C LYS A 32 -5.69 -11.40 -11.77
N PRO A 33 -4.54 -11.94 -12.23
CA PRO A 33 -3.72 -12.86 -11.44
C PRO A 33 -3.31 -12.30 -10.06
N GLY A 34 -3.14 -10.98 -9.95
CA GLY A 34 -2.89 -10.31 -8.67
C GLY A 34 -4.01 -10.51 -7.65
N ALA A 35 -5.27 -10.28 -8.07
CA ALA A 35 -6.44 -10.46 -7.23
C ALA A 35 -6.62 -11.92 -6.81
N ILE A 36 -6.48 -12.85 -7.77
CA ILE A 36 -6.54 -14.29 -7.52
C ILE A 36 -5.51 -14.70 -6.46
N ASN A 37 -4.26 -14.25 -6.59
CA ASN A 37 -3.20 -14.57 -5.66
C ASN A 37 -3.44 -13.98 -4.26
N THR A 38 -4.00 -12.77 -4.16
CA THR A 38 -4.41 -12.18 -2.88
C THR A 38 -5.51 -13.00 -2.21
N TRP A 39 -6.52 -13.44 -2.96
CA TRP A 39 -7.59 -14.28 -2.42
C TRP A 39 -7.08 -15.67 -2.00
N LEU A 40 -6.23 -16.31 -2.81
CA LEU A 40 -5.57 -17.57 -2.47
C LEU A 40 -4.70 -17.45 -1.21
N ALA A 41 -3.98 -16.35 -1.05
CA ALA A 41 -3.19 -16.10 0.16
C ALA A 41 -4.08 -16.06 1.42
N GLY A 42 -5.23 -15.39 1.35
CA GLY A 42 -6.19 -15.36 2.45
C GLY A 42 -6.79 -16.73 2.76
N VAL A 43 -7.12 -17.53 1.75
CA VAL A 43 -7.61 -18.91 1.93
C VAL A 43 -6.53 -19.80 2.55
N ARG A 44 -5.29 -19.70 2.08
CA ARG A 44 -4.16 -20.44 2.62
C ARG A 44 -3.89 -20.09 4.08
N ALA A 45 -3.94 -18.81 4.44
CA ALA A 45 -3.74 -18.35 5.82
C ALA A 45 -4.81 -18.90 6.77
N PHE A 46 -6.07 -18.91 6.36
CA PHE A 46 -7.15 -19.48 7.16
C PHE A 46 -6.99 -20.99 7.38
N PHE A 47 -6.70 -21.76 6.33
CA PHE A 47 -6.49 -23.18 6.49
C PHE A 47 -5.21 -23.51 7.29
N ALA A 48 -4.18 -22.66 7.19
CA ALA A 48 -3.01 -22.76 8.06
C ALA A 48 -3.39 -22.53 9.53
N TRP A 49 -4.22 -21.51 9.82
CA TRP A 49 -4.78 -21.31 11.16
C TRP A 49 -5.61 -22.51 11.62
N ALA A 50 -6.48 -23.07 10.76
CA ALA A 50 -7.32 -24.21 11.11
C ALA A 50 -6.49 -25.46 11.46
N VAL A 51 -5.38 -25.69 10.75
CA VAL A 51 -4.41 -26.73 11.09
C VAL A 51 -3.73 -26.43 12.43
N GLY A 52 -3.26 -25.21 12.64
CA GLY A 52 -2.64 -24.79 13.91
C GLY A 52 -3.60 -24.91 15.10
N ALA A 53 -4.89 -24.66 14.88
CA ALA A 53 -5.97 -24.84 15.85
C ALA A 53 -6.46 -26.30 15.96
N ARG A 54 -5.77 -27.25 15.32
CA ARG A 54 -6.10 -28.70 15.30
C ARG A 54 -7.52 -29.03 14.82
N ARG A 55 -8.11 -28.14 14.00
CA ARG A 55 -9.42 -28.37 13.35
C ARG A 55 -9.29 -29.18 12.05
N LEU A 56 -8.11 -29.16 11.45
CA LEU A 56 -7.76 -29.93 10.26
C LEU A 56 -6.37 -30.54 10.43
N LEU A 57 -6.15 -31.68 9.77
CA LEU A 57 -4.85 -32.35 9.77
C LEU A 57 -3.86 -31.73 8.78
N HIS A 58 -4.35 -31.15 7.70
CA HIS A 58 -3.54 -30.51 6.67
C HIS A 58 -4.25 -29.32 6.03
N ASN A 59 -3.48 -28.45 5.37
CA ASN A 59 -3.98 -27.27 4.71
C ASN A 59 -4.22 -27.58 3.21
N PRO A 60 -5.47 -27.63 2.73
CA PRO A 60 -5.77 -27.98 1.35
C PRO A 60 -5.28 -26.94 0.32
N ALA A 61 -4.94 -25.72 0.75
CA ALA A 61 -4.43 -24.66 -0.09
C ALA A 61 -2.89 -24.55 -0.09
N ALA A 62 -2.18 -25.44 0.63
CA ALA A 62 -0.73 -25.38 0.79
C ALA A 62 0.00 -25.62 -0.54
N ALA A 63 -0.34 -26.70 -1.25
CA ALA A 63 0.32 -27.09 -2.50
C ALA A 63 -0.20 -26.35 -3.74
N VAL A 64 -1.28 -25.56 -3.61
CA VAL A 64 -1.89 -24.86 -4.76
C VAL A 64 -1.05 -23.66 -5.17
N LYS A 65 -0.38 -23.78 -6.32
CA LYS A 65 0.35 -22.69 -6.98
C LYS A 65 -0.59 -21.55 -7.36
N GLY A 66 -0.12 -20.32 -7.18
CA GLY A 66 -0.82 -19.10 -7.58
C GLY A 66 -1.06 -19.01 -9.09
N ALA A 67 -1.95 -18.11 -9.50
CA ALA A 67 -2.13 -17.75 -10.89
C ALA A 67 -0.86 -17.10 -11.45
N LYS A 68 -0.41 -17.57 -12.62
CA LYS A 68 0.77 -17.01 -13.30
C LYS A 68 0.49 -15.57 -13.70
N ARG A 69 1.41 -14.68 -13.37
CA ARG A 69 1.43 -13.31 -13.88
C ARG A 69 2.15 -13.31 -15.22
N THR A 70 1.43 -13.54 -16.32
CA THR A 70 1.95 -13.36 -17.69
C THR A 70 1.73 -11.92 -18.13
N GLY A 71 2.71 -11.31 -18.82
CA GLY A 71 2.58 -9.93 -19.35
C GLY A 71 2.57 -8.80 -18.31
N THR A 72 2.65 -9.10 -17.01
CA THR A 72 2.90 -8.08 -15.99
C THR A 72 4.41 -7.89 -15.89
N SER A 73 4.95 -6.94 -16.65
CA SER A 73 6.30 -6.44 -16.39
C SER A 73 6.45 -6.22 -14.88
N LYS A 74 7.49 -6.80 -14.27
CA LYS A 74 7.84 -6.52 -12.86
C LYS A 74 8.16 -5.03 -12.67
N ALA A 75 8.39 -4.28 -13.75
CA ALA A 75 8.49 -2.84 -13.70
C ALA A 75 7.12 -2.25 -13.32
N HIS A 76 7.09 -1.50 -12.24
CA HIS A 76 5.99 -0.59 -11.99
C HIS A 76 5.76 0.26 -13.25
N LYS A 77 4.62 0.08 -13.92
CA LYS A 77 4.22 0.86 -15.10
C LYS A 77 4.08 2.37 -14.83
N ARG A 78 4.31 2.81 -13.59
CA ARG A 78 4.39 4.22 -13.22
C ARG A 78 5.87 4.54 -13.06
N SER A 79 6.44 5.13 -14.11
CA SER A 79 7.70 5.85 -14.00
C SER A 79 7.62 6.84 -12.84
N ALA A 80 8.72 7.03 -12.11
CA ALA A 80 8.78 8.12 -11.16
C ALA A 80 8.54 9.45 -11.91
N LEU A 81 7.87 10.40 -11.25
CA LEU A 81 7.73 11.74 -11.81
C LEU A 81 9.14 12.35 -11.94
N THR A 82 9.36 13.05 -13.04
CA THR A 82 10.52 13.93 -13.21
C THR A 82 10.43 15.12 -12.27
N ASP A 83 11.55 15.78 -11.97
CA ASP A 83 11.57 16.97 -11.11
C ASP A 83 10.62 18.06 -11.62
N ALA A 84 10.55 18.24 -12.94
CA ALA A 84 9.64 19.20 -13.56
C ALA A 84 8.16 18.82 -13.35
N GLU A 85 7.82 17.52 -13.37
CA GLU A 85 6.47 17.04 -13.07
C GLU A 85 6.11 17.22 -11.60
N VAL A 86 7.06 16.95 -10.69
CA VAL A 86 6.88 17.17 -9.25
C VAL A 86 6.60 18.66 -8.99
N LEU A 87 7.40 19.56 -9.56
CA LEU A 87 7.19 21.01 -9.40
C LEU A 87 5.83 21.47 -9.95
N ARG A 88 5.37 20.91 -11.08
CA ARG A 88 4.03 21.20 -11.60
C ARG A 88 2.93 20.77 -10.63
N VAL A 89 3.03 19.59 -10.04
CA VAL A 89 2.06 19.10 -9.05
C VAL A 89 2.05 19.98 -7.79
N LEU A 90 3.23 20.40 -7.31
CA LEU A 90 3.36 21.28 -6.13
C LEU A 90 2.82 22.70 -6.34
N ALA A 91 2.61 23.11 -7.60
CA ALA A 91 2.05 24.41 -7.96
C ALA A 91 0.51 24.42 -8.09
N VAL A 92 -0.15 23.25 -8.08
CA VAL A 92 -1.61 23.13 -8.27
C VAL A 92 -2.44 23.76 -7.14
N PRO A 93 -2.11 23.60 -5.83
CA PRO A 93 -2.99 24.10 -4.76
C PRO A 93 -2.98 25.63 -4.65
N ASP A 94 -4.17 26.21 -4.47
CA ASP A 94 -4.33 27.65 -4.20
C ASP A 94 -3.89 28.01 -2.77
N ARG A 95 -2.70 28.62 -2.67
CA ARG A 95 -2.04 28.94 -1.41
C ARG A 95 -2.66 30.13 -0.67
N GLU A 96 -3.65 30.82 -1.24
CA GLU A 96 -4.37 31.89 -0.54
C GLU A 96 -5.46 31.33 0.37
N THR A 97 -5.90 30.10 0.14
CA THR A 97 -6.94 29.44 0.95
C THR A 97 -6.34 28.55 2.05
N PRO A 98 -7.00 28.41 3.22
CA PRO A 98 -6.59 27.45 4.24
C PRO A 98 -6.50 26.02 3.71
N GLN A 99 -7.44 25.63 2.84
CA GLN A 99 -7.44 24.31 2.21
C GLN A 99 -6.23 24.12 1.28
N GLY A 100 -5.93 25.06 0.41
CA GLY A 100 -4.81 24.90 -0.52
C GLY A 100 -3.43 25.02 0.17
N LYS A 101 -3.30 25.76 1.28
CA LYS A 101 -2.11 25.69 2.15
C LYS A 101 -1.90 24.28 2.71
N ARG A 102 -2.97 23.64 3.19
CA ARG A 102 -2.93 22.26 3.68
C ARG A 102 -2.57 21.28 2.56
N ASP A 103 -3.24 21.39 1.42
CA ASP A 103 -3.04 20.48 0.28
C ASP A 103 -1.61 20.63 -0.30
N ALA A 104 -1.07 21.85 -0.35
CA ALA A 104 0.34 22.09 -0.68
C ALA A 104 1.29 21.42 0.31
N ALA A 105 1.08 21.61 1.62
CA ALA A 105 1.91 20.98 2.65
C ALA A 105 1.91 19.44 2.55
N MET A 106 0.73 18.84 2.31
CA MET A 106 0.62 17.40 2.09
C MET A 106 1.37 16.93 0.85
N LEU A 107 1.26 17.63 -0.29
CA LEU A 107 1.98 17.28 -1.51
C LEU A 107 3.50 17.42 -1.36
N TYR A 108 3.97 18.48 -0.69
CA TYR A 108 5.40 18.63 -0.36
C TYR A 108 5.88 17.45 0.48
N LEU A 109 5.13 17.12 1.52
CA LEU A 109 5.51 16.03 2.41
C LEU A 109 5.55 14.69 1.65
N MET A 110 4.57 14.38 0.80
CA MET A 110 4.59 13.18 -0.03
C MET A 110 5.77 13.16 -1.01
N ALA A 111 6.05 14.28 -1.69
CA ALA A 111 7.10 14.36 -2.70
C ALA A 111 8.52 14.20 -2.11
N TYR A 112 8.80 14.83 -0.97
CA TYR A 112 10.14 14.82 -0.38
C TYR A 112 10.38 13.60 0.54
N THR A 113 9.35 13.13 1.25
CA THR A 113 9.50 12.03 2.21
C THR A 113 9.07 10.67 1.67
N GLY A 114 8.34 10.63 0.55
CA GLY A 114 7.75 9.40 0.04
C GLY A 114 6.69 8.79 0.98
N ALA A 115 6.18 9.57 1.95
CA ALA A 115 5.16 9.12 2.87
C ALA A 115 3.83 8.83 2.16
N ARG A 116 3.14 7.78 2.61
CA ARG A 116 1.86 7.34 2.07
C ARG A 116 0.73 8.20 2.62
N GLN A 117 -0.38 8.31 1.89
CA GLN A 117 -1.58 9.06 2.33
C GLN A 117 -2.03 8.69 3.75
N VAL A 118 -2.02 7.39 4.09
CA VAL A 118 -2.44 6.92 5.42
C VAL A 118 -1.45 7.28 6.54
N GLU A 119 -0.18 7.48 6.18
CA GLU A 119 0.87 7.91 7.11
C GLU A 119 0.69 9.41 7.41
N LEU A 120 0.43 10.24 6.37
CA LEU A 120 0.12 11.66 6.55
C LEU A 120 -1.16 11.90 7.35
N GLN A 121 -2.22 11.13 7.09
CA GLN A 121 -3.49 11.26 7.80
C GLN A 121 -3.35 11.02 9.31
N ARG A 122 -2.37 10.21 9.72
CA ARG A 122 -2.14 9.83 11.12
C ARG A 122 -1.08 10.68 11.81
N ALA A 123 -0.35 11.48 11.07
CA ALA A 123 0.70 12.33 11.62
C ALA A 123 0.09 13.40 12.53
N ASP A 124 0.72 13.60 13.68
CA ASP A 124 0.37 14.64 14.65
C ASP A 124 1.40 15.77 14.60
N ILE A 125 1.03 16.96 15.08
CA ILE A 125 1.99 18.07 15.25
C ILE A 125 3.14 17.67 16.17
N THR A 126 2.92 16.76 17.13
CA THR A 126 3.97 16.22 18.01
C THR A 126 5.01 15.36 17.28
N ASP A 127 4.69 14.91 16.07
CA ASP A 127 5.62 14.16 15.23
C ASP A 127 6.58 15.09 14.45
N LEU A 128 6.34 16.40 14.43
CA LEU A 128 7.27 17.40 13.88
C LEU A 128 8.35 17.75 14.91
N ARG A 129 9.61 17.61 14.51
CA ARG A 129 10.77 17.88 15.36
C ARG A 129 11.79 18.73 14.61
N THR A 130 12.67 19.38 15.36
CA THR A 130 13.86 20.04 14.80
C THR A 130 15.08 19.24 15.21
N GLU A 131 15.78 18.69 14.23
CA GLU A 131 17.04 17.96 14.44
C GLU A 131 18.13 18.61 13.60
N THR A 132 19.26 18.96 14.24
CA THR A 132 20.42 19.57 13.57
C THR A 132 20.04 20.77 12.68
N GLY A 133 19.13 21.62 13.19
CA GLY A 133 18.66 22.83 12.49
C GLY A 133 17.72 22.58 11.31
N ARG A 134 17.21 21.35 11.12
CA ARG A 134 16.24 21.01 10.06
C ARG A 134 14.95 20.51 10.68
N MET A 135 13.82 20.88 10.07
CA MET A 135 12.53 20.32 10.44
C MET A 135 12.40 18.91 9.88
N VAL A 136 11.98 17.99 10.73
CA VAL A 136 11.85 16.57 10.42
C VAL A 136 10.49 16.07 10.88
N LEU A 137 9.86 15.25 10.05
CA LEU A 137 8.63 14.56 10.41
C LEU A 137 8.92 13.11 10.83
N ALA A 138 8.44 12.72 12.00
CA ALA A 138 8.46 11.35 12.46
C ALA A 138 7.29 10.54 11.88
N VAL A 139 7.54 9.80 10.79
CA VAL A 139 6.50 8.96 10.17
C VAL A 139 6.47 7.57 10.79
N ARG A 140 5.34 7.19 11.41
CA ARG A 140 5.15 5.85 11.99
C ARG A 140 4.72 4.84 10.93
N GLU A 141 5.57 3.86 10.64
CA GLU A 141 5.22 2.77 9.73
C GLU A 141 4.25 1.76 10.38
N LYS A 142 3.30 1.24 9.59
CA LYS A 142 2.36 0.22 10.08
C LYS A 142 3.08 -1.12 10.24
N GLY A 143 3.18 -1.62 11.46
CA GLY A 143 3.61 -2.99 11.79
C GLY A 143 4.96 -3.08 12.51
N ARG A 144 5.63 -1.97 12.77
CA ARG A 144 6.82 -1.87 13.64
C ARG A 144 6.70 -0.60 14.46
N GLU A 145 6.72 -0.72 15.78
CA GLU A 145 6.55 0.44 16.69
C GLU A 145 7.70 1.47 16.60
N GLU A 146 8.82 1.12 15.97
CA GLU A 146 10.08 1.88 16.12
C GLU A 146 10.68 2.43 14.81
N PHE A 147 10.04 2.23 13.65
CA PHE A 147 10.59 2.79 12.40
C PHE A 147 10.05 4.21 12.17
N ILE A 148 10.86 5.19 12.58
CA ILE A 148 10.66 6.60 12.28
C ILE A 148 11.57 6.97 11.10
N ARG A 149 10.97 7.28 9.95
CA ARG A 149 11.72 7.86 8.83
C ARG A 149 11.85 9.37 9.02
N TYR A 150 13.02 9.81 9.43
CA TYR A 150 13.41 11.21 9.45
C TYR A 150 13.66 11.71 8.02
N THR A 151 12.84 12.62 7.52
CA THR A 151 13.12 13.31 6.25
C THR A 151 13.20 14.81 6.48
N ALA A 152 14.33 15.41 6.08
CA ALA A 152 14.51 16.85 6.09
C ALA A 152 13.51 17.51 5.14
N LEU A 153 12.72 18.43 5.68
CA LEU A 153 11.88 19.29 4.85
C LEU A 153 12.75 20.36 4.18
N PRO A 154 12.48 20.71 2.92
CA PRO A 154 13.14 21.86 2.31
C PRO A 154 12.88 23.11 3.17
N PRO A 155 13.84 24.03 3.26
CA PRO A 155 13.66 25.26 4.02
C PRO A 155 12.38 25.97 3.53
N SER A 156 11.59 26.49 4.47
CA SER A 156 10.46 27.38 4.14
C SER A 156 10.98 28.46 3.21
N GLY A 157 10.52 28.47 1.96
CA GLY A 157 11.09 29.28 0.90
C GLY A 157 11.34 30.71 1.37
N GLY A 158 12.61 31.09 1.40
CA GLY A 158 13.00 32.49 1.44
C GLY A 158 12.44 33.14 0.18
N THR A 159 11.64 34.17 0.36
CA THR A 159 11.33 35.17 -0.65
C THR A 159 12.61 35.52 -1.41
N GLY A 160 12.57 35.42 -2.73
CA GLY A 160 13.63 35.94 -3.57
C GLY A 160 13.85 37.40 -3.23
N ASN A 161 15.02 37.73 -2.69
CA ASN A 161 15.47 39.11 -2.62
C ASN A 161 16.09 39.45 -3.97
N GLY A 162 15.27 40.01 -4.87
CA GLY A 162 15.78 40.86 -5.93
C GLY A 162 16.04 42.24 -5.34
N GLY A 163 17.28 42.71 -5.37
CA GLY A 163 17.61 44.08 -5.00
C GLY A 163 19.10 44.35 -4.94
N GLY A 164 19.58 45.15 -5.89
CA GLY A 164 20.82 45.93 -5.81
C GLY A 164 22.02 45.34 -6.52
#